data_AF-A0A6I5HDT7-F1
#
_entry.id   AF-A0A6I5HDT7-F1
#
_cell.length_a   1.000
_cell.length_b   1.000
_cell.length_c   1.000
_cell.angle_alpha   90.00
_cell.angle_beta   90.00
_cell.angle_gamma   90.00
#
_symmetry.space_group_name_H-M   'P 1'
#
loop_
_entity.id
_entity.type
_entity.pdbx_description
1 polymer ?
#
loop_
_entity_poly.entity_id
_entity_poly.type
_entity_poly.pdbx_seq_one_letter_code
_entity_poly.pdbx_strand_id
1 'polypeptide(L)'
;MRIRAAIAVPAASAAAAALLLTAPQSQAATGQDRSARCSEQALALRAKAVAGDPTVLRVSVTNRGARACSVDRVPTVTFGDLDGAALPTPAGGTGSRRLTAGGTAYADVRTIADPADPEARRAPSVTVAASVAHWGRSSSAAQLGTGRRVLVWEPVTTWWQPSAAAADRAIGLG
;
A
#
# COMPACT_ATOMS: atom_id res chain seq x y z
N MET A 1 -55.59 -45.58 -70.79
CA MET A 1 -55.01 -46.24 -69.61
C MET A 1 -53.79 -45.43 -69.18
N ARG A 2 -53.62 -45.23 -67.86
CA ARG A 2 -52.69 -44.33 -67.11
C ARG A 2 -51.27 -44.23 -67.73
N ILE A 3 -50.61 -43.07 -67.78
CA ILE A 3 -49.90 -42.38 -66.67
C ILE A 3 -49.76 -40.86 -66.95
N ARG A 4 -49.92 -40.05 -65.89
CA ARG A 4 -49.89 -38.57 -65.74
C ARG A 4 -48.44 -38.03 -65.73
N ALA A 5 -48.07 -36.95 -66.43
CA ALA A 5 -48.17 -35.50 -66.08
C ALA A 5 -47.56 -35.15 -64.71
N ALA A 6 -46.86 -34.03 -64.48
CA ALA A 6 -46.23 -32.97 -65.25
C ALA A 6 -45.41 -32.15 -64.23
N ILE A 7 -44.39 -31.44 -64.69
CA ILE A 7 -43.47 -30.64 -63.88
C ILE A 7 -44.21 -29.41 -63.34
N ALA A 8 -44.03 -29.07 -62.06
CA ALA A 8 -44.48 -27.81 -61.48
C ALA A 8 -43.44 -27.25 -60.51
N VAL A 9 -42.94 -26.05 -60.82
CA VAL A 9 -42.28 -25.16 -59.87
C VAL A 9 -43.36 -24.33 -59.16
N PRO A 10 -43.23 -24.09 -57.86
CA PRO A 10 -43.66 -22.79 -57.34
C PRO A 10 -42.62 -22.13 -56.43
N ALA A 11 -42.54 -20.81 -56.60
CA ALA A 11 -41.94 -19.86 -55.69
C ALA A 11 -42.76 -19.75 -54.38
N ALA A 12 -42.08 -19.53 -53.25
CA ALA A 12 -42.67 -18.90 -52.07
C ALA A 12 -41.58 -18.29 -51.17
N SER A 13 -41.71 -16.99 -50.91
CA SER A 13 -40.98 -16.21 -49.93
C SER A 13 -41.53 -16.45 -48.52
N ALA A 14 -40.66 -16.35 -47.50
CA ALA A 14 -40.88 -15.74 -46.16
C ALA A 14 -40.22 -16.55 -45.03
N ALA A 15 -39.37 -15.89 -44.25
CA ALA A 15 -39.54 -15.70 -42.80
C ALA A 15 -38.27 -15.06 -42.20
N ALA A 16 -38.37 -13.79 -41.82
CA ALA A 16 -37.42 -13.15 -40.91
C ALA A 16 -37.68 -13.68 -39.49
N ALA A 17 -36.68 -14.32 -38.88
CA ALA A 17 -36.69 -14.64 -37.47
C ALA A 17 -35.71 -13.71 -36.74
N ALA A 18 -36.25 -12.67 -36.11
CA ALA A 18 -35.53 -11.83 -35.17
C ALA A 18 -35.27 -12.65 -33.89
N LEU A 19 -34.09 -13.27 -33.79
CA LEU A 19 -33.60 -13.82 -32.53
C LEU A 19 -33.10 -12.66 -31.67
N LEU A 20 -34.01 -12.14 -30.83
CA LEU A 20 -33.66 -11.33 -29.68
C LEU A 20 -32.90 -12.22 -28.69
N LEU A 21 -31.58 -12.32 -28.86
CA LEU A 21 -30.71 -12.83 -27.81
C LEU A 21 -30.75 -11.83 -26.65
N THR A 22 -31.44 -12.21 -25.57
CA THR A 22 -31.27 -11.63 -24.25
C THR A 22 -29.85 -11.95 -23.79
N ALA A 23 -28.89 -11.11 -24.19
CA ALA A 23 -27.55 -11.16 -23.63
C ALA A 23 -27.65 -10.89 -22.12
N PRO A 24 -27.04 -11.73 -21.26
CA PRO A 24 -26.88 -11.35 -19.86
C PRO A 24 -26.11 -10.03 -19.87
N GLN A 25 -26.67 -9.05 -19.20
CA GLN A 25 -26.09 -7.73 -19.06
C GLN A 25 -24.79 -7.95 -18.31
N SER A 26 -23.67 -7.94 -19.03
CA SER A 26 -22.34 -7.88 -18.44
C SER A 26 -22.36 -6.66 -17.54
N GLN A 27 -22.55 -6.90 -16.24
CA GLN A 27 -22.28 -5.91 -15.23
C GLN A 27 -20.77 -5.69 -15.30
N ALA A 28 -20.38 -4.73 -16.14
CA ALA A 28 -19.07 -4.12 -16.02
C ALA A 28 -18.98 -3.67 -14.57
N ALA A 29 -18.14 -4.35 -13.79
CA ALA A 29 -17.91 -4.03 -12.39
C ALA A 29 -17.73 -2.52 -12.30
N THR A 30 -18.70 -1.84 -11.70
CA THR A 30 -18.61 -0.41 -11.39
C THR A 30 -17.28 -0.22 -10.71
N GLY A 31 -16.41 0.56 -11.34
CA GLY A 31 -14.97 0.50 -11.18
C GLY A 31 -14.55 0.35 -9.73
N GLN A 32 -13.55 -0.50 -9.49
CA GLN A 32 -12.80 -0.49 -8.24
C GLN A 32 -12.61 0.96 -7.83
N ASP A 33 -13.27 1.32 -6.74
CA ASP A 33 -13.23 2.63 -6.13
C ASP A 33 -11.77 2.85 -5.74
N ARG A 34 -10.97 3.33 -6.70
CA ARG A 34 -9.57 3.69 -6.52
C ARG A 34 -9.64 4.88 -5.59
N SER A 35 -9.74 4.57 -4.30
CA SER A 35 -9.73 5.53 -3.22
C SER A 35 -8.61 6.52 -3.54
N ALA A 36 -8.98 7.79 -3.70
CA ALA A 36 -8.06 8.82 -4.12
C ALA A 36 -6.79 8.76 -3.27
N ARG A 37 -5.62 8.93 -3.88
CA ARG A 37 -4.37 8.97 -3.10
C ARG A 37 -4.41 10.15 -2.14
N CYS A 38 -3.91 9.96 -0.93
CA CYS A 38 -3.76 11.05 0.01
C CYS A 38 -2.75 12.06 -0.57
N SER A 39 -3.11 13.35 -0.58
CA SER A 39 -2.11 14.39 -0.79
C SER A 39 -1.17 14.39 0.42
N GLU A 40 0.12 14.65 0.19
CA GLU A 40 1.10 14.67 1.26
C GLU A 40 0.75 15.70 2.34
N GLN A 41 0.24 16.87 1.93
CA GLN A 41 -0.18 17.95 2.83
C GLN A 41 -1.35 17.55 3.75
N ALA A 42 -2.20 16.62 3.32
CA ALA A 42 -3.29 16.09 4.13
C ALA A 42 -2.81 15.06 5.17
N LEU A 43 -1.56 14.63 5.12
CA LEU A 43 -1.01 13.66 6.06
C LEU A 43 -0.27 14.34 7.21
N ALA A 44 -0.27 13.70 8.37
CA ALA A 44 0.69 13.93 9.43
C ALA A 44 1.52 12.65 9.63
N LEU A 45 2.82 12.76 9.40
CA LEU A 45 3.79 11.70 9.67
C LEU A 45 4.52 11.98 10.97
N ARG A 46 4.69 10.95 11.79
CA ARG A 46 5.48 10.98 13.03
C ARG A 46 6.35 9.74 13.10
N ALA A 47 7.54 9.89 13.69
CA ALA A 47 8.44 8.79 13.99
C ALA A 47 9.11 9.04 15.35
N LYS A 48 9.22 8.00 16.18
CA LYS A 48 9.90 8.01 17.49
C LYS A 48 10.44 6.62 17.81
N ALA A 49 11.54 6.54 18.54
CA ALA A 49 12.02 5.30 19.12
C ALA A 49 10.95 4.69 20.04
N VAL A 50 10.83 3.37 20.00
CA VAL A 50 9.99 2.61 20.93
C VAL A 50 10.61 2.72 22.33
N ALA A 51 9.77 2.87 23.35
CA ALA A 51 10.24 2.98 24.72
C ALA A 51 10.99 1.71 25.12
N GLY A 52 12.23 1.86 25.60
CA GLY A 52 13.10 0.75 25.98
C GLY A 52 13.87 0.10 24.82
N ASP A 53 13.59 0.46 23.57
CA ASP A 53 14.30 -0.07 22.41
C ASP A 53 14.64 1.05 21.39
N PRO A 54 15.85 1.61 21.46
CA PRO A 54 16.28 2.67 20.54
C PRO A 54 16.58 2.16 19.12
N THR A 55 16.58 0.83 18.90
CA THR A 55 16.80 0.22 17.57
C THR A 55 15.52 0.07 16.77
N VAL A 56 14.36 0.29 17.40
CA VAL A 56 13.06 0.25 16.73
C VAL A 56 12.39 1.61 16.76
N LEU A 57 11.96 2.09 15.59
CA LEU A 57 11.18 3.30 15.45
C LEU A 57 9.71 2.97 15.23
N ARG A 58 8.82 3.51 16.07
CA ARG A 58 7.40 3.59 15.79
C ARG A 58 7.12 4.76 14.87
N VAL A 59 6.51 4.45 13.74
CA VAL A 59 6.06 5.39 12.73
C VAL A 59 4.55 5.42 12.70
N SER A 60 3.96 6.60 12.54
CA SER A 60 2.52 6.74 12.32
C SER A 60 2.21 7.71 11.19
N VAL A 61 1.18 7.39 10.40
CA VAL A 61 0.57 8.29 9.43
C VAL A 61 -0.89 8.54 9.80
N THR A 62 -1.26 9.81 9.95
CA THR A 62 -2.65 10.23 10.20
C THR A 62 -3.17 11.02 9.00
N ASN A 63 -4.34 10.65 8.49
CA ASN A 63 -5.06 11.46 7.50
C ASN A 63 -5.78 12.62 8.21
N ARG A 64 -5.25 13.83 8.04
CA ARG A 64 -5.86 15.08 8.55
C ARG A 64 -6.85 15.71 7.57
N GLY A 65 -7.06 15.11 6.40
CA GLY A 65 -8.05 15.55 5.44
C GLY A 65 -9.48 15.19 5.84
N ALA A 66 -10.45 15.78 5.14
CA ALA A 66 -11.88 15.58 5.40
C ALA A 66 -12.46 14.31 4.76
N ARG A 67 -11.71 13.62 3.88
CA ARG A 67 -12.18 12.44 3.14
C ARG A 67 -11.21 11.28 3.32
N ALA A 68 -11.74 10.07 3.19
CA ALA A 68 -10.91 8.89 3.11
C ALA A 68 -10.03 8.93 1.85
N CYS A 69 -8.82 8.43 1.97
CA CYS A 69 -7.84 8.37 0.89
C CYS A 69 -6.91 7.17 1.11
N SER A 70 -6.02 6.92 0.15
CA SER A 70 -5.09 5.80 0.20
C SER A 70 -3.63 6.25 0.21
N VAL A 71 -2.82 5.55 1.00
CA VAL A 71 -1.35 5.60 0.97
C VAL A 71 -0.81 4.27 0.45
N ASP A 72 0.48 4.14 0.20
CA ASP A 72 1.05 2.84 -0.20
C ASP A 72 0.94 1.84 0.96
N ARG A 73 0.92 0.54 0.68
CA ARG A 73 0.80 -0.50 1.72
C ARG A 73 1.96 -0.46 2.72
N VAL A 74 3.15 -0.12 2.24
CA VAL A 74 4.41 -0.11 2.97
C VAL A 74 4.92 1.34 3.03
N PRO A 75 5.35 1.85 4.20
CA PRO A 75 6.05 3.13 4.26
C PRO A 75 7.39 3.07 3.53
N THR A 76 7.76 4.15 2.85
CA THR A 76 9.14 4.34 2.41
C THR A 76 9.94 4.95 3.55
N VAL A 77 11.02 4.29 3.97
CA VAL A 77 11.86 4.76 5.08
C VAL A 77 13.31 4.77 4.65
N THR A 78 13.95 5.94 4.67
CA THR A 78 15.35 6.13 4.28
C THR A 78 16.15 6.81 5.40
N PHE A 79 17.48 6.70 5.35
CA PHE A 79 18.36 6.99 6.48
C PHE A 79 19.44 8.02 6.11
N GLY A 80 19.09 9.31 6.17
CA GLY A 80 20.02 10.39 5.86
C GLY A 80 20.59 10.27 4.44
N ASP A 81 21.91 10.19 4.35
CA ASP A 81 22.72 10.03 3.14
C ASP A 81 23.05 8.56 2.82
N LEU A 82 22.52 7.60 3.59
CA LEU A 82 22.70 6.18 3.28
C LEU A 82 21.82 5.76 2.12
N ASP A 83 22.39 4.96 1.23
CA ASP A 83 21.67 4.37 0.12
C ASP A 83 20.67 3.31 0.60
N GLY A 84 19.56 3.20 -0.14
CA GLY A 84 18.53 2.21 0.12
C GLY A 84 17.45 2.64 1.13
N ALA A 85 16.41 1.83 1.20
CA ALA A 85 15.28 2.01 2.10
C ALA A 85 15.11 0.77 2.99
N ALA A 86 14.44 0.93 4.12
CA ALA A 86 14.05 -0.20 4.95
C ALA A 86 13.20 -1.18 4.12
N LEU A 87 13.55 -2.46 4.16
CA LEU A 87 12.85 -3.49 3.40
C LEU A 87 11.60 -3.96 4.15
N PRO A 88 10.48 -4.23 3.45
CA PRO A 88 9.27 -4.71 4.11
C PRO A 88 9.50 -6.09 4.74
N THR A 89 9.01 -6.26 5.97
CA THR A 89 8.85 -7.55 6.64
C THR A 89 7.38 -7.75 7.08
N PRO A 90 6.71 -8.84 6.66
CA PRO A 90 7.18 -9.84 5.69
C PRO A 90 7.45 -9.21 4.32
N ALA A 91 8.30 -9.88 3.53
CA ALA A 91 8.64 -9.42 2.19
C ALA A 91 7.39 -9.21 1.32
N GLY A 92 7.45 -8.20 0.45
CA GLY A 92 6.32 -7.78 -0.37
C GLY A 92 5.54 -6.63 0.25
N GLY A 93 4.22 -6.59 0.02
CA GLY A 93 3.39 -5.45 0.37
C GLY A 93 3.19 -4.53 -0.84
N THR A 94 2.49 -5.02 -1.85
CA THR A 94 2.00 -4.19 -2.95
C THR A 94 0.61 -3.64 -2.63
N GLY A 95 0.19 -2.62 -3.39
CA GLY A 95 -1.12 -2.02 -3.25
C GLY A 95 -1.14 -0.89 -2.23
N SER A 96 -2.33 -0.64 -1.66
CA SER A 96 -2.59 0.56 -0.88
C SER A 96 -3.19 0.27 0.50
N ARG A 97 -3.01 1.20 1.42
CA ARG A 97 -3.68 1.25 2.72
C ARG A 97 -4.67 2.41 2.70
N ARG A 98 -5.96 2.09 2.81
CA ARG A 98 -7.01 3.11 2.99
C ARG A 98 -6.92 3.68 4.40
N LEU A 99 -6.98 5.00 4.50
CA LEU A 99 -7.10 5.77 5.73
C LEU A 99 -8.44 6.51 5.69
N THR A 100 -9.27 6.34 6.72
CA THR A 100 -10.46 7.18 6.92
C THR A 100 -10.03 8.63 7.21
N ALA A 101 -10.95 9.59 7.09
CA ALA A 101 -10.71 10.93 7.64
C ALA A 101 -10.41 10.82 9.15
N GLY A 102 -9.33 11.46 9.61
CA GLY A 102 -8.82 11.32 10.99
C GLY A 102 -8.16 9.98 11.32
N GLY A 103 -8.18 9.00 10.41
CA GLY A 103 -7.65 7.67 10.63
C GLY A 103 -6.12 7.67 10.73
N THR A 104 -5.59 6.85 11.64
CA THR A 104 -4.15 6.65 11.82
C THR A 104 -3.78 5.20 11.50
N ALA A 105 -2.64 5.01 10.86
CA ALA A 105 -1.98 3.71 10.72
C ALA A 105 -0.55 3.79 11.28
N TYR A 106 -0.03 2.63 11.68
CA TYR A 106 1.24 2.49 12.39
C TYR A 106 2.15 1.51 11.66
N ALA A 107 3.45 1.74 11.68
CA ALA A 107 4.45 0.79 11.23
C ALA A 107 5.65 0.87 12.18
N ASP A 108 6.36 -0.23 12.33
CA ASP A 108 7.62 -0.24 13.08
C ASP A 108 8.78 -0.49 12.13
N VAL A 109 9.90 0.16 12.42
CA VAL A 109 11.14 0.06 11.65
C VAL A 109 12.25 -0.38 12.59
N ARG A 110 12.78 -1.58 12.40
CA ARG A 110 14.00 -2.03 13.07
C ARG A 110 15.18 -1.54 12.23
N THR A 111 15.97 -0.64 12.79
CA THR A 111 17.07 0.01 12.06
C THR A 111 18.31 -0.86 12.06
N ILE A 112 18.48 -1.71 13.07
CA ILE A 112 19.58 -2.65 13.22
C ILE A 112 19.15 -3.82 14.13
N ALA A 113 19.60 -5.04 13.83
CA ALA A 113 19.31 -6.22 14.66
C ALA A 113 20.30 -6.35 15.84
N ASP A 114 21.59 -6.16 15.59
CA ASP A 114 22.66 -6.17 16.60
C ASP A 114 23.39 -4.82 16.63
N PRO A 115 23.24 -4.00 17.68
CA PRO A 115 23.96 -2.73 17.81
C PRO A 115 25.50 -2.83 17.77
N ALA A 116 26.06 -4.02 18.00
CA ALA A 116 27.48 -4.29 17.94
C ALA A 116 27.97 -4.73 16.54
N ASP A 117 27.06 -4.82 15.55
CA ASP A 117 27.41 -5.23 14.20
C ASP A 117 28.51 -4.31 13.61
N PRO A 118 29.63 -4.88 13.13
CA PRO A 118 30.77 -4.09 12.62
C PRO A 118 30.44 -3.31 11.34
N GLU A 119 29.39 -3.70 10.60
CA GLU A 119 28.97 -3.05 9.37
C GLU A 119 27.99 -1.88 9.62
N ALA A 120 27.55 -1.72 10.88
CA ALA A 120 26.61 -0.69 11.29
C ALA A 120 27.03 0.72 10.84
N ARG A 121 26.16 1.36 10.07
CA ARG A 121 26.30 2.75 9.65
C ARG A 121 25.60 3.69 10.64
N ARG A 122 25.98 4.97 10.60
CA ARG A 122 25.50 6.01 11.51
C ARG A 122 24.79 7.12 10.74
N ALA A 123 23.47 7.05 10.64
CA ALA A 123 22.68 8.08 9.98
C ALA A 123 22.37 9.27 10.92
N PRO A 124 22.36 10.51 10.42
CA PRO A 124 21.98 11.68 11.21
C PRO A 124 20.45 11.82 11.39
N SER A 125 19.66 11.24 10.49
CA SER A 125 18.21 11.39 10.41
C SER A 125 17.55 10.18 9.75
N VAL A 126 16.22 10.12 9.88
CA VAL A 126 15.35 9.19 9.16
C VAL A 126 14.27 10.00 8.45
N THR A 127 14.01 9.66 7.19
CA THR A 127 12.90 10.20 6.40
C THR A 127 11.86 9.11 6.21
N VAL A 128 10.61 9.41 6.57
CA VAL A 128 9.47 8.52 6.37
C VAL A 128 8.52 9.16 5.37
N ALA A 129 8.10 8.41 4.36
CA ALA A 129 7.02 8.77 3.45
C ALA A 129 5.91 7.72 3.47
N ALA A 130 4.66 8.18 3.32
CA ALA A 130 3.50 7.27 3.25
C ALA A 130 3.29 6.69 1.84
N SER A 131 3.94 7.27 0.83
CA SER A 131 3.97 6.75 -0.53
C SER A 131 5.32 7.06 -1.19
N VAL A 132 5.74 6.25 -2.16
CA VAL A 132 6.94 6.50 -2.98
C VAL A 132 6.86 7.81 -3.79
N ALA A 133 5.65 8.36 -3.96
CA ALA A 133 5.43 9.63 -4.65
C ALA A 133 5.52 10.86 -3.73
N HIS A 134 5.73 10.67 -2.42
CA HIS A 134 5.83 11.74 -1.43
C HIS A 134 7.29 12.02 -1.07
N TRP A 135 7.60 13.26 -0.71
CA TRP A 135 8.93 13.64 -0.20
C TRP A 135 9.19 13.06 1.20
N GLY A 136 8.13 12.94 1.99
CA GLY A 136 8.17 12.42 3.34
C GLY A 136 8.55 13.47 4.40
N ARG A 137 8.75 12.98 5.62
CA ARG A 137 9.11 13.79 6.78
C ARG A 137 10.40 13.28 7.38
N SER A 138 11.42 14.14 7.38
CA SER A 138 12.69 13.86 8.04
C SER A 138 12.64 14.23 9.52
N SER A 139 13.25 13.39 10.37
CA SER A 139 13.47 13.63 11.79
C SER A 139 14.92 13.29 12.14
N SER A 140 15.59 14.15 12.91
CA SER A 140 16.96 13.88 13.38
C SER A 140 16.98 12.76 14.43
N ALA A 141 18.13 12.12 14.62
CA ALA A 141 18.33 11.11 15.67
C ALA A 141 17.87 11.59 17.06
N ALA A 142 18.15 12.85 17.41
CA ALA A 142 17.71 13.45 18.66
C ALA A 142 16.19 13.61 18.73
N GLN A 143 15.55 14.02 17.63
CA GLN A 143 14.09 14.10 17.54
C GLN A 143 13.44 12.70 17.60
N LEU A 144 14.10 11.66 17.10
CA LEU A 144 13.62 10.28 17.17
C LEU A 144 13.78 9.71 18.58
N GLY A 145 14.81 10.10 19.33
CA GLY A 145 15.14 9.51 20.62
C GLY A 145 16.14 8.36 20.54
N THR A 146 16.88 8.25 19.43
CA THR A 146 17.92 7.21 19.23
C THR A 146 19.32 7.69 19.69
N GLY A 147 19.41 8.87 20.31
CA GLY A 147 20.67 9.51 20.69
C GLY A 147 21.22 10.44 19.62
N ARG A 148 22.54 10.42 19.40
CA ARG A 148 23.23 11.33 18.46
C ARG A 148 23.13 10.91 16.99
N ARG A 149 22.90 9.62 16.75
CA ARG A 149 22.84 8.98 15.43
C ARG A 149 21.80 7.86 15.48
N VAL A 150 21.35 7.42 14.32
CA VAL A 150 20.60 6.18 14.14
C VAL A 150 21.59 5.13 13.68
N LEU A 151 21.68 4.01 14.38
CA LEU A 151 22.45 2.86 13.93
C LEU A 151 21.64 2.12 12.87
N VAL A 152 22.26 1.87 11.72
CA VAL A 152 21.57 1.30 10.57
C VAL A 152 22.38 0.13 10.01
N TRP A 153 21.76 -1.04 9.98
CA TRP A 153 22.24 -2.22 9.27
C TRP A 153 21.05 -3.12 8.92
N GLU A 154 20.95 -3.48 7.63
CA GLU A 154 19.82 -4.24 7.07
C GLU A 154 18.44 -3.84 7.62
N PRO A 155 18.06 -2.55 7.51
CA PRO A 155 16.85 -2.05 8.16
C PRO A 155 15.61 -2.71 7.55
N VAL A 156 14.66 -3.06 8.42
CA VAL A 156 13.36 -3.63 8.02
C VAL A 156 12.20 -2.79 8.55
N THR A 157 11.10 -2.76 7.81
CA THR A 157 9.88 -2.04 8.16
C THR A 157 8.66 -2.94 8.06
N THR A 158 7.72 -2.82 8.98
CA THR A 158 6.42 -3.49 8.84
C THR A 158 5.57 -2.78 7.80
N TRP A 159 4.55 -3.47 7.29
CA TRP A 159 3.47 -2.79 6.57
C TRP A 159 2.70 -1.86 7.52
N TRP A 160 1.88 -0.96 6.96
CA TRP A 160 0.96 -0.17 7.77
C TRP A 160 -0.09 -1.05 8.46
N GLN A 161 -0.08 -1.02 9.79
CA GLN A 161 -0.96 -1.72 10.71
C GLN A 161 -2.06 -0.81 11.27
N PRO A 162 -3.20 -1.38 11.71
CA PRO A 162 -4.31 -0.61 12.29
C PRO A 162 -4.02 -0.05 13.69
N SER A 163 -3.02 -0.58 14.40
CA SER A 163 -2.66 -0.14 15.75
C SER A 163 -1.17 -0.29 16.01
N ALA A 164 -0.66 0.44 17.00
CA ALA A 164 0.73 0.31 17.45
C ALA A 164 1.06 -1.12 17.87
N ALA A 165 0.19 -1.76 18.67
CA ALA A 165 0.40 -3.15 19.10
C ALA A 165 0.41 -4.16 17.95
N ALA A 166 -0.28 -3.89 16.84
CA ALA A 166 -0.20 -4.73 15.65
C ALA A 166 1.13 -4.53 14.89
N ALA A 167 1.71 -3.33 14.93
CA ALA A 167 3.07 -3.09 14.43
C ALA A 167 4.11 -3.79 15.30
N ASP A 168 3.97 -3.69 16.63
CA ASP A 168 4.84 -4.36 17.61
C ASP A 168 4.94 -5.87 17.31
N ARG A 169 3.78 -6.54 17.21
CA ARG A 169 3.73 -7.98 16.89
C ARG A 169 4.31 -8.31 15.51
N ALA A 170 4.12 -7.43 14.52
CA ALA A 170 4.61 -7.67 13.17
C ALA A 170 6.15 -7.62 13.07
N ILE A 171 6.83 -6.97 14.02
CA ILE A 171 8.30 -6.91 14.08
C ILE A 171 8.88 -7.70 15.26
N GLY A 172 8.05 -8.40 16.05
CA GLY A 172 8.46 -9.27 17.15
C GLY A 172 8.76 -8.56 18.47
N LEU A 173 8.10 -7.43 18.76
CA LEU A 173 8.21 -6.72 20.04
C LEU A 173 7.20 -7.14 21.12
N GLY A 174 6.21 -8.00 20.80
CA GLY A 174 5.16 -8.41 21.74
C GLY A 174 4.50 -9.72 21.39
#